data_AF-A0A1E4GIT7-F1
#
_entry.id   AF-A0A1E4GIT7-F1
#
_cell.length_a   1.000
_cell.length_b   1.000
_cell.length_c   1.000
_cell.angle_alpha   90.00
_cell.angle_beta   90.00
_cell.angle_gamma   90.00
#
_symmetry.space_group_name_H-M   'P 1'
#
loop_
_entity.id
_entity.type
_entity.pdbx_description
1 polymer ?
#
loop_
_entity_poly.entity_id
_entity_poly.type
_entity_poly.pdbx_seq_one_letter_code
_entity_poly.pdbx_strand_id
1 'polypeptide(L)'
;MGRPGRAAPGESLYSAAAGREICAAVAAGRSLMSVCGEPGRPHRTTIRNWERSHPEFAEALRSAYREARVSVRMRDRQRAAERALRPPPRRGGKASGYTRALGEAICARLVEGESLTAIGRDPDMPCYGTILAWVKRHPAFEDMYVAARAAQAERLTDEARDLAAAATMADVPVSRLRFDVLRWLAARVAAKKYEARLETALAIREAEAAEMAAREAGSGGTGAGGAADGAPRQVVFTVTRFERGPDGRVLAAPPRDAGEAQAWVESTGRPYATGVGPNGEIRPPMDTPEGWARRDAYVAAVERAASERRAGRRR
;
A
#
# COMPACT_ATOMS: atom_id res chain seq x y z
N MET A 1 59.83 -47.18 -22.98
CA MET A 1 59.07 -46.54 -21.89
C MET A 1 58.69 -47.62 -20.87
N GLY A 2 59.57 -47.90 -19.91
CA GLY A 2 59.35 -48.95 -18.90
C GLY A 2 58.45 -48.47 -17.77
N ARG A 3 57.43 -49.26 -17.42
CA ARG A 3 56.68 -49.08 -16.16
C ARG A 3 57.66 -49.29 -14.98
N PRO A 4 57.71 -48.40 -13.98
CA PRO A 4 58.54 -48.64 -12.80
C PRO A 4 58.08 -49.94 -12.12
N GLY A 5 59.05 -50.80 -11.83
CA GLY A 5 58.85 -52.18 -11.39
C GLY A 5 57.93 -52.28 -10.18
N ARG A 6 57.01 -53.24 -10.24
CA ARG A 6 56.24 -53.68 -9.08
C ARG A 6 57.23 -54.37 -8.13
N ALA A 7 57.41 -53.84 -6.93
CA ALA A 7 58.25 -54.47 -5.90
C ALA A 7 57.82 -55.93 -5.67
N ALA A 8 58.81 -56.81 -5.48
CA ALA A 8 58.58 -58.21 -5.16
C ALA A 8 57.80 -58.36 -3.83
N PRO A 9 57.07 -59.47 -3.61
CA PRO A 9 56.29 -59.65 -2.40
C PRO A 9 57.24 -59.74 -1.19
N GLY A 10 57.32 -58.68 -0.38
CA GLY A 10 58.09 -58.66 0.87
C GLY A 10 59.02 -57.46 1.06
N GLU A 11 59.35 -56.71 0.01
CA GLU A 11 60.22 -55.52 0.15
C GLU A 11 59.39 -54.26 0.42
N SER A 12 59.61 -53.66 1.59
CA SER A 12 59.02 -52.37 1.94
C SER A 12 59.60 -51.30 1.01
N LEU A 13 58.77 -50.70 0.15
CA LEU A 13 59.11 -49.52 -0.67
C LEU A 13 59.41 -48.25 0.15
N TYR A 14 59.36 -48.36 1.49
CA TYR A 14 59.72 -47.27 2.38
C TYR A 14 61.22 -46.99 2.29
N SER A 15 61.56 -45.72 2.05
CA SER A 15 62.90 -45.20 2.28
C SER A 15 62.81 -44.01 3.21
N ALA A 16 63.77 -43.88 4.13
CA ALA A 16 63.83 -42.75 5.05
C ALA A 16 63.93 -41.40 4.30
N ALA A 17 64.52 -41.38 3.10
CA ALA A 17 64.56 -40.21 2.23
C ALA A 17 63.15 -39.82 1.74
N ALA A 18 62.38 -40.77 1.19
CA ALA A 18 61.01 -40.51 0.75
C ALA A 18 60.10 -40.08 1.91
N GLY A 19 60.27 -40.68 3.10
CA GLY A 19 59.56 -40.26 4.30
C GLY A 19 59.84 -38.81 4.69
N ARG A 20 61.12 -38.41 4.71
CA ARG A 20 61.52 -37.02 5.01
C ARG A 20 60.99 -36.00 4.01
N GLU A 21 60.98 -36.32 2.72
CA GLU A 21 60.44 -35.43 1.69
C GLU A 21 58.95 -35.16 1.89
N ILE A 22 58.17 -36.21 2.21
CA ILE A 22 56.74 -36.09 2.49
C ILE A 22 56.52 -35.25 3.74
N CYS A 23 57.26 -35.49 4.82
CA CYS A 23 57.17 -34.70 6.04
C CYS A 23 57.55 -33.23 5.81
N ALA A 24 58.62 -32.95 5.06
CA ALA A 24 59.03 -31.58 4.72
C ALA A 24 57.96 -30.85 3.90
N ALA A 25 57.34 -31.53 2.94
CA ALA A 25 56.24 -30.97 2.16
C ALA A 25 55.01 -30.63 3.01
N VAL A 26 54.68 -31.49 4.00
CA VAL A 26 53.58 -31.26 4.94
C VAL A 26 53.93 -30.11 5.90
N ALA A 27 55.15 -30.05 6.42
CA ALA A 27 55.63 -28.97 7.29
C ALA A 27 55.59 -27.60 6.59
N ALA A 28 55.89 -27.58 5.28
CA ALA A 28 55.73 -26.39 4.43
C ALA A 28 54.26 -26.00 4.18
N GLY A 29 53.29 -26.74 4.71
CA GLY A 29 51.87 -26.44 4.63
C GLY A 29 51.17 -27.01 3.40
N ARG A 30 51.82 -27.90 2.63
CA ARG A 30 51.14 -28.63 1.55
C ARG A 30 50.29 -29.75 2.13
N SER A 31 49.13 -30.00 1.54
CA SER A 31 48.27 -31.10 1.98
C SER A 31 48.86 -32.44 1.56
N LEU A 32 48.69 -33.47 2.39
CA LEU A 32 49.11 -34.83 2.05
C LEU A 32 48.48 -35.32 0.74
N MET A 33 47.24 -34.89 0.46
CA MET A 33 46.54 -35.20 -0.79
C MET A 33 47.23 -34.60 -2.01
N SER A 34 47.71 -33.35 -1.92
CA SER A 34 48.48 -32.71 -2.99
C SER A 34 49.82 -33.42 -3.20
N VAL A 35 50.50 -33.82 -2.12
CA VAL A 35 51.79 -34.51 -2.20
C VAL A 35 51.63 -35.90 -2.80
N CYS A 36 50.58 -36.65 -2.46
CA CYS A 36 50.32 -37.98 -3.02
C CYS A 36 49.86 -37.95 -4.49
N GLY A 37 49.41 -36.79 -5.00
CA GLY A 37 48.92 -36.65 -6.36
C GLY A 37 50.02 -36.41 -7.40
N GLU A 38 51.26 -36.16 -6.99
CA GLU A 38 52.36 -35.93 -7.95
C GLU A 38 52.81 -37.27 -8.59
N PRO A 39 53.20 -37.27 -9.88
CA PRO A 39 53.70 -38.47 -10.55
C PRO A 39 54.88 -39.10 -9.80
N GLY A 40 54.84 -40.43 -9.61
CA GLY A 40 55.91 -41.16 -8.92
C GLY A 40 55.86 -41.10 -7.38
N ARG A 41 54.87 -40.43 -6.78
CA ARG A 41 54.71 -40.39 -5.32
C ARG A 41 53.94 -41.61 -4.79
N PRO A 42 54.19 -42.02 -3.54
CA PRO A 42 53.42 -43.07 -2.90
C PRO A 42 51.95 -42.69 -2.78
N HIS A 43 51.05 -43.63 -3.08
CA HIS A 43 49.62 -43.43 -2.86
C HIS A 43 49.30 -43.35 -1.36
N ARG A 44 48.20 -42.68 -1.00
CA ARG A 44 47.78 -42.46 0.39
C ARG A 44 47.69 -43.73 1.24
N THR A 45 47.29 -44.85 0.63
CA THR A 45 47.22 -46.17 1.30
C THR A 45 48.61 -46.69 1.67
N THR A 46 49.62 -46.43 0.84
CA THR A 46 51.03 -46.77 1.10
C THR A 46 51.56 -45.98 2.29
N ILE A 47 51.26 -44.68 2.36
CA ILE A 47 51.66 -43.83 3.48
C ILE A 47 51.04 -44.32 4.80
N ARG A 48 49.76 -44.68 4.80
CA ARG A 48 49.10 -45.25 5.99
C ARG A 48 49.73 -46.57 6.45
N ASN A 49 50.20 -47.39 5.52
CA ASN A 49 50.92 -48.61 5.86
C ASN A 49 52.29 -48.28 6.48
N TRP A 50 53.00 -47.28 5.94
CA TRP A 50 54.26 -46.79 6.52
C TRP A 50 54.07 -46.22 7.92
N GLU A 51 53.01 -45.43 8.17
CA GLU A 51 52.68 -44.93 9.52
C GLU A 51 52.48 -46.05 10.56
N ARG A 52 52.02 -47.24 10.13
CA ARG A 52 51.80 -48.39 11.00
C ARG A 52 53.06 -49.20 11.24
N SER A 53 53.90 -49.37 10.22
CA SER A 53 55.11 -50.21 10.29
C SER A 53 56.38 -49.47 10.67
N HIS A 54 56.40 -48.14 10.59
CA HIS A 54 57.58 -47.29 10.82
C HIS A 54 57.24 -46.16 11.82
N PRO A 55 57.43 -46.38 13.13
CA PRO A 55 57.10 -45.41 14.17
C PRO A 55 57.82 -44.07 14.04
N GLU A 56 59.06 -44.08 13.52
CA GLU A 56 59.86 -42.89 13.30
C GLU A 56 59.27 -41.99 12.20
N PHE A 57 58.71 -42.60 11.15
CA PHE A 57 57.99 -41.86 10.11
C PHE A 57 56.67 -41.28 10.65
N ALA A 58 55.93 -42.05 11.43
CA ALA A 58 54.70 -41.59 12.04
C ALA A 58 54.93 -40.38 12.96
N GLU A 59 55.99 -40.38 13.77
CA GLU A 59 56.32 -39.23 14.61
C GLU A 59 56.81 -38.03 13.80
N ALA A 60 57.63 -38.24 12.78
CA ALA A 60 58.07 -37.19 11.88
C ALA A 60 56.89 -36.51 11.17
N LEU A 61 55.90 -37.30 10.71
CA LEU A 61 54.70 -36.77 10.06
C LEU A 61 53.79 -36.02 11.04
N ARG A 62 53.67 -36.50 12.30
CA ARG A 62 52.98 -35.75 13.37
C ARG A 62 53.67 -34.43 13.68
N SER A 63 55.01 -34.38 13.73
CA SER A 63 55.76 -33.13 13.89
C SER A 63 55.50 -32.15 12.74
N ALA A 64 55.57 -32.64 11.50
CA ALA A 64 55.29 -31.85 10.31
C ALA A 64 53.88 -31.23 10.34
N TYR A 65 52.86 -31.98 10.76
CA TYR A 65 51.51 -31.43 10.94
C TYR A 65 51.44 -30.36 12.05
N ARG A 66 52.17 -30.52 13.16
CA ARG A 66 52.24 -29.50 14.22
C ARG A 66 52.88 -28.20 13.69
N GLU A 67 53.98 -28.30 12.97
CA GLU A 67 54.69 -27.17 12.36
C GLU A 67 53.83 -26.43 11.34
N ALA A 68 53.11 -27.16 10.48
CA ALA A 68 52.17 -26.58 9.53
C ALA A 68 51.05 -25.79 10.24
N ARG A 69 50.50 -26.34 11.33
CA ARG A 69 49.46 -25.67 12.14
C ARG A 69 49.98 -24.41 12.82
N VAL A 70 51.20 -24.43 13.34
CA VAL A 70 51.85 -23.24 13.92
C VAL A 70 52.03 -22.17 12.84
N SER A 71 52.52 -22.54 11.65
CA SER A 71 52.73 -21.63 10.52
C SER A 71 51.43 -21.00 9.99
N VAL A 72 50.32 -21.74 9.97
CA VAL A 72 48.98 -21.19 9.67
C VAL A 72 48.56 -20.17 10.70
N ARG A 73 48.65 -20.48 12.00
CA ARG A 73 48.29 -19.54 13.08
C ARG A 73 49.13 -18.26 13.06
N MET A 74 50.42 -18.36 12.75
CA MET A 74 51.30 -17.19 12.63
C MET A 74 50.85 -16.29 11.47
N ARG A 75 50.51 -16.88 10.30
CA ARG A 75 49.95 -16.12 9.16
C ARG A 75 48.61 -15.47 9.50
N ASP A 76 47.73 -16.16 10.22
CA ASP A 76 46.44 -15.61 10.64
C ASP A 76 46.62 -14.44 11.63
N ARG A 77 47.54 -14.57 12.59
CA ARG A 77 47.92 -13.47 13.50
C ARG A 77 48.48 -12.27 12.73
N GLN A 78 49.34 -12.50 11.75
CA GLN A 78 49.90 -11.44 10.92
C GLN A 78 48.81 -10.71 10.11
N ARG A 79 47.89 -11.45 9.47
CA ARG A 79 46.74 -10.88 8.75
C ARG A 79 45.81 -10.10 9.69
N ALA A 80 45.61 -10.58 10.92
CA ALA A 80 44.82 -9.88 11.92
C ALA A 80 45.50 -8.56 12.35
N ALA A 81 46.81 -8.57 12.56
CA ALA A 81 47.59 -7.37 12.88
C ALA A 81 47.58 -6.35 11.72
N GLU A 82 47.75 -6.80 10.47
CA GLU A 82 47.62 -5.96 9.28
C GLU A 82 46.23 -5.32 9.17
N ARG A 83 45.16 -6.06 9.49
CA ARG A 83 43.79 -5.52 9.53
C ARG A 83 43.60 -4.51 10.65
N ALA A 84 44.20 -4.73 11.82
CA ALA A 84 44.13 -3.81 12.95
C ALA A 84 44.88 -2.50 12.68
N LEU A 85 45.95 -2.54 11.87
CA LEU A 85 46.70 -1.34 11.47
C LEU A 85 45.95 -0.51 10.41
N ARG A 86 44.96 -1.08 9.71
CA ARG A 86 44.14 -0.32 8.75
C ARG A 86 43.20 0.61 9.52
N PRO A 87 43.13 1.90 9.16
CA PRO A 87 42.16 2.80 9.78
C PRO A 87 40.75 2.25 9.56
N PRO A 88 39.86 2.34 10.58
CA PRO A 88 38.48 1.91 10.41
C PRO A 88 37.85 2.68 9.25
N PRO A 89 36.94 2.07 8.47
CA PRO A 89 36.23 2.79 7.44
C PRO A 89 35.54 3.99 8.10
N ARG A 90 35.68 5.18 7.49
CA ARG A 90 35.02 6.38 8.00
C ARG A 90 33.52 6.08 8.10
N ARG A 91 32.99 6.06 9.33
CA ARG A 91 31.56 5.93 9.60
C ARG A 91 30.90 7.27 9.30
N GLY A 92 30.78 7.57 8.02
CA GLY A 92 30.07 8.72 7.50
C GLY A 92 29.74 8.38 6.06
N GLY A 93 28.46 8.22 5.74
CA GLY A 93 28.05 8.16 4.34
C GLY A 93 28.60 9.37 3.58
N LYS A 94 28.68 9.28 2.24
CA LYS A 94 28.95 10.44 1.38
C LYS A 94 28.21 11.66 1.94
N ALA A 95 28.93 12.78 2.09
CA ALA A 95 28.37 14.03 2.57
C ALA A 95 26.99 14.23 1.93
N SER A 96 25.98 14.49 2.77
CA SER A 96 24.62 14.75 2.32
C SER A 96 24.70 15.78 1.20
N GLY A 97 24.25 15.44 -0.02
CA GLY A 97 24.16 16.39 -1.13
C GLY A 97 23.13 17.50 -0.89
N TYR A 98 22.61 17.60 0.33
CA TYR A 98 21.65 18.60 0.74
C TYR A 98 22.31 19.98 0.77
N THR A 99 21.68 20.91 0.05
CA THR A 99 21.93 22.34 0.20
C THR A 99 20.60 23.01 0.49
N ARG A 100 20.64 24.14 1.21
CA ARG A 100 19.44 24.92 1.51
C ARG A 100 18.70 25.35 0.23
N ALA A 101 19.45 25.81 -0.78
CA ALA A 101 18.88 26.22 -2.07
C ALA A 101 18.11 25.07 -2.76
N LEU A 102 18.61 23.84 -2.66
CA LEU A 102 17.92 22.67 -3.21
C LEU A 102 16.65 22.35 -2.41
N GLY A 103 16.68 22.50 -1.08
CA GLY A 103 15.49 22.41 -0.23
C GLY A 103 14.43 23.46 -0.60
N GLU A 104 14.86 24.71 -0.82
CA GLU A 104 13.99 25.80 -1.28
C GLU A 104 13.36 25.51 -2.64
N ALA A 105 14.13 25.00 -3.60
CA ALA A 105 13.63 24.61 -4.92
C ALA A 105 12.59 23.48 -4.85
N ILE A 106 12.81 22.47 -4.00
CA ILE A 106 11.83 21.41 -3.76
C ILE A 106 10.54 21.99 -3.17
N CYS A 107 10.65 22.86 -2.16
CA CYS A 107 9.50 23.50 -1.53
C CYS A 107 8.70 24.35 -2.52
N ALA A 108 9.36 25.14 -3.37
CA ALA A 108 8.70 25.95 -4.39
C ALA A 108 7.85 25.08 -5.34
N ARG A 109 8.40 23.97 -5.83
CA ARG A 109 7.66 23.03 -6.71
C ARG A 109 6.49 22.35 -5.99
N LEU A 110 6.65 22.02 -4.71
CA LEU A 110 5.55 21.48 -3.90
C LEU A 110 4.39 22.48 -3.80
N VAL A 111 4.69 23.76 -3.56
CA VAL A 111 3.67 24.82 -3.45
C VAL A 111 2.88 24.94 -4.76
N GLU A 112 3.53 24.80 -5.91
CA GLU A 112 2.88 24.79 -7.23
C GLU A 112 1.98 23.57 -7.51
N GLY A 113 1.89 22.62 -6.57
CA GLY A 113 1.03 21.45 -6.69
C GLY A 113 1.76 20.20 -7.18
N GLU A 114 3.06 20.26 -7.49
CA GLU A 114 3.80 19.08 -7.94
C GLU A 114 3.90 18.01 -6.85
N SER A 115 3.80 16.74 -7.26
CA SER A 115 4.04 15.62 -6.34
C SER A 115 5.55 15.42 -6.13
N LEU A 116 5.95 14.94 -4.94
CA LEU A 116 7.34 14.56 -4.68
C LEU A 116 7.89 13.52 -5.68
N THR A 117 7.03 12.66 -6.21
CA THR A 117 7.40 11.69 -7.24
C THR A 117 7.71 12.38 -8.56
N ALA A 118 6.95 13.40 -8.93
CA ALA A 118 7.22 14.21 -10.13
C ALA A 118 8.52 15.00 -9.98
N ILE A 119 8.72 15.64 -8.82
CA ILE A 119 9.96 16.35 -8.48
C ILE A 119 11.16 15.40 -8.58
N GLY A 120 11.08 14.23 -7.96
CA GLY A 120 12.19 13.25 -7.97
C GLY A 120 12.41 12.51 -9.29
N ARG A 121 11.61 12.76 -10.33
CA ARG A 121 11.87 12.28 -11.71
C ARG A 121 12.77 13.23 -12.50
N ASP A 122 12.86 14.48 -12.06
CA ASP A 122 13.75 15.46 -12.68
C ASP A 122 15.21 15.07 -12.40
N PRO A 123 16.07 14.97 -13.45
CA PRO A 123 17.48 14.60 -13.30
C PRO A 123 18.28 15.51 -12.36
N ASP A 124 17.88 16.78 -12.25
CA ASP A 124 18.56 17.77 -11.41
C ASP A 124 18.04 17.76 -9.96
N MET A 125 17.03 16.94 -9.68
CA MET A 125 16.42 16.82 -8.35
C MET A 125 16.81 15.51 -7.65
N PRO A 126 16.89 15.52 -6.32
CA PRO A 126 17.06 14.31 -5.54
C PRO A 126 15.82 13.42 -5.68
N CYS A 127 16.04 12.10 -5.66
CA CYS A 127 14.94 11.14 -5.69
C CYS A 127 14.06 11.23 -4.43
N TYR A 128 12.82 10.72 -4.53
CA TYR A 128 11.81 10.74 -3.47
C TYR A 128 12.35 10.30 -2.10
N GLY A 129 13.08 9.18 -2.04
CA GLY A 129 13.63 8.64 -0.80
C GLY A 129 14.68 9.54 -0.16
N THR A 130 15.48 10.23 -0.98
CA THR A 130 16.48 11.20 -0.53
C THR A 130 15.81 12.43 0.08
N ILE A 131 14.76 12.96 -0.56
CA ILE A 131 14.01 14.10 -0.03
C ILE A 131 13.43 13.78 1.35
N LEU A 132 12.75 12.64 1.49
CA LEU A 132 12.19 12.23 2.79
C LEU A 132 13.27 11.98 3.85
N ALA A 133 14.44 11.48 3.46
CA ALA A 133 15.56 11.33 4.37
C ALA A 133 16.09 12.69 4.84
N TRP A 134 16.11 13.70 3.97
CA TRP A 134 16.51 15.07 4.32
C TRP A 134 15.52 15.74 5.26
N VAL A 135 14.21 15.58 5.05
CA VAL A 135 13.18 16.11 5.96
C VAL A 135 13.46 15.62 7.38
N LYS A 136 13.76 14.33 7.57
CA LYS A 136 14.06 13.78 8.91
C LYS A 136 15.40 14.20 9.52
N ARG A 137 16.37 14.57 8.69
CA ARG A 137 17.76 14.83 9.11
C ARG A 137 18.07 16.31 9.30
N HIS A 138 17.29 17.19 8.70
CA HIS A 138 17.53 18.63 8.67
C HIS A 138 16.29 19.38 9.16
N PRO A 139 16.21 19.72 10.47
CA PRO A 139 15.01 20.36 11.05
C PRO A 139 14.57 21.65 10.33
N ALA A 140 15.52 22.51 9.94
CA ALA A 140 15.19 23.71 9.17
C ALA A 140 14.54 23.41 7.81
N PHE A 141 14.89 22.27 7.18
CA PHE A 141 14.22 21.83 5.96
C PHE A 141 12.84 21.26 6.25
N GLU A 142 12.67 20.54 7.36
CA GLU A 142 11.38 20.04 7.82
C GLU A 142 10.37 21.18 7.97
N ASP A 143 10.75 22.26 8.65
CA ASP A 143 9.89 23.43 8.85
C ASP A 143 9.42 24.02 7.51
N MET A 144 10.37 24.23 6.58
CA MET A 144 10.08 24.74 5.24
C MET A 144 9.20 23.78 4.43
N TYR A 145 9.46 22.48 4.54
CA TYR A 145 8.70 21.44 3.86
C TYR A 145 7.27 21.36 4.38
N VAL A 146 7.05 21.45 5.70
CA VAL A 146 5.72 21.47 6.30
C VAL A 146 4.94 22.71 5.87
N ALA A 147 5.58 23.89 5.86
CA ALA A 147 4.97 25.12 5.36
C ALA A 147 4.60 25.00 3.87
N ALA A 148 5.50 24.45 3.04
CA ALA A 148 5.26 24.21 1.62
C ALA A 148 4.09 23.24 1.39
N ARG A 149 3.97 22.19 2.21
CA ARG A 149 2.82 21.28 2.18
C ARG A 149 1.52 21.99 2.51
N ALA A 150 1.50 22.85 3.54
CA ALA A 150 0.30 23.61 3.87
C ALA A 150 -0.15 24.54 2.72
N ALA A 151 0.80 25.19 2.05
CA ALA A 151 0.52 26.04 0.88
C ALA A 151 0.10 25.22 -0.36
N GLN A 152 0.70 24.04 -0.57
CA GLN A 152 0.30 23.10 -1.62
C GLN A 152 -1.19 22.73 -1.51
N ALA A 153 -1.72 22.57 -0.30
CA ALA A 153 -3.13 22.23 -0.11
C ALA A 153 -4.08 23.33 -0.64
N GLU A 154 -3.71 24.60 -0.52
CA GLU A 154 -4.47 25.72 -1.09
C GLU A 154 -4.43 25.65 -2.63
N ARG A 155 -3.24 25.46 -3.21
CA ARG A 155 -3.07 25.33 -4.66
C ARG A 155 -3.87 24.16 -5.26
N LEU A 156 -3.93 23.03 -4.55
CA LEU A 156 -4.75 21.87 -4.96
C LEU A 156 -6.26 22.15 -4.84
N THR A 157 -6.66 22.99 -3.88
CA THR A 157 -8.05 23.41 -3.69
C THR A 157 -8.50 24.33 -4.82
N ASP A 158 -7.67 25.31 -5.20
CA ASP A 158 -7.92 26.19 -6.33
C ASP A 158 -7.99 25.38 -7.64
N GLU A 159 -7.09 24.43 -7.84
CA GLU A 159 -7.12 23.54 -9.00
C GLU A 159 -8.40 22.70 -9.06
N ALA A 160 -8.85 22.18 -7.91
CA ALA A 160 -10.10 21.43 -7.84
C ALA A 160 -11.30 22.31 -8.20
N ARG A 161 -11.30 23.58 -7.77
CA ARG A 161 -12.34 24.56 -8.10
C ARG A 161 -12.36 24.86 -9.59
N ASP A 162 -11.19 25.16 -10.18
CA ASP A 162 -11.07 25.50 -11.59
C ASP A 162 -11.44 24.32 -12.48
N LEU A 163 -11.02 23.11 -12.12
CA LEU A 163 -11.40 21.87 -12.80
C LEU A 163 -12.92 21.66 -12.78
N ALA A 164 -13.56 21.89 -11.63
CA ALA A 164 -15.01 21.75 -11.52
C ALA A 164 -15.75 22.79 -12.37
N ALA A 165 -15.24 24.02 -12.46
CA ALA A 165 -15.82 25.10 -13.27
C ALA A 165 -15.67 24.86 -14.78
N ALA A 166 -14.58 24.22 -15.21
CA ALA A 166 -14.30 23.94 -16.62
C ALA A 166 -14.95 22.63 -17.14
N ALA A 167 -15.53 21.81 -16.26
CA ALA A 167 -16.06 20.50 -16.63
C ALA A 167 -17.23 20.58 -17.62
N THR A 168 -17.22 19.71 -18.62
CA THR A 168 -18.29 19.61 -19.63
C THR A 168 -19.00 18.26 -19.51
N MET A 169 -20.24 18.15 -20.01
CA MET A 169 -21.01 16.89 -19.94
C MET A 169 -20.30 15.68 -20.58
N ALA A 170 -19.37 15.91 -21.51
CA ALA A 170 -18.58 14.86 -22.13
C ALA A 170 -17.45 14.33 -21.22
N ASP A 171 -16.91 15.16 -20.32
CA ASP A 171 -15.75 14.84 -19.47
C ASP A 171 -16.08 14.64 -17.98
N VAL A 172 -17.34 14.86 -17.57
CA VAL A 172 -17.82 14.73 -16.18
C VAL A 172 -17.22 13.53 -15.42
N PRO A 173 -17.15 12.30 -15.97
CA PRO A 173 -16.59 11.16 -15.23
C PRO A 173 -15.11 11.35 -14.85
N VAL A 174 -14.30 11.88 -15.77
CA VAL A 174 -12.86 12.11 -15.56
C VAL A 174 -12.64 13.32 -14.66
N SER A 175 -13.39 14.40 -14.89
CA SER A 175 -13.35 15.63 -14.10
C SER A 175 -13.74 15.36 -12.64
N ARG A 176 -14.76 14.51 -12.42
CA ARG A 176 -15.16 14.06 -11.07
C ARG A 176 -14.05 13.27 -10.37
N LEU A 177 -13.42 12.30 -11.05
CA LEU A 177 -12.32 11.53 -10.48
C LEU A 177 -11.16 12.44 -10.06
N ARG A 178 -10.75 13.35 -10.95
CA ARG A 178 -9.67 14.30 -10.68
C ARG A 178 -10.02 15.24 -9.51
N PHE A 179 -11.24 15.77 -9.48
CA PHE A 179 -11.74 16.58 -8.37
C PHE A 179 -11.67 15.81 -7.04
N ASP A 180 -12.14 14.56 -7.00
CA ASP A 180 -12.13 13.76 -5.79
C ASP A 180 -10.71 13.48 -5.28
N VAL A 181 -9.75 13.21 -6.19
CA VAL A 181 -8.33 13.05 -5.84
C VAL A 181 -7.74 14.34 -5.28
N LEU A 182 -7.94 15.48 -5.95
CA LEU A 182 -7.42 16.78 -5.50
C LEU A 182 -8.00 17.18 -4.15
N ARG A 183 -9.32 17.03 -3.98
CA ARG A 183 -10.03 17.29 -2.71
C ARG A 183 -9.48 16.43 -1.57
N TRP A 184 -9.30 15.13 -1.82
CA TRP A 184 -8.76 14.21 -0.80
C TRP A 184 -7.32 14.56 -0.43
N LEU A 185 -6.47 14.90 -1.42
CA LEU A 185 -5.09 15.29 -1.16
C LEU A 185 -5.00 16.60 -0.37
N ALA A 186 -5.78 17.63 -0.75
CA ALA A 186 -5.82 18.90 -0.02
C ALA A 186 -6.22 18.70 1.45
N ALA A 187 -7.26 17.89 1.70
CA ALA A 187 -7.71 17.56 3.05
C ALA A 187 -6.64 16.83 3.87
N ARG A 188 -5.89 15.91 3.25
CA ARG A 188 -4.85 15.12 3.93
C ARG A 188 -3.62 15.96 4.27
N VAL A 189 -3.21 16.85 3.35
CA VAL A 189 -1.99 17.64 3.46
C VAL A 189 -2.17 18.80 4.47
N ALA A 190 -3.37 19.34 4.58
CA ALA A 190 -3.72 20.39 5.54
C ALA A 190 -4.76 19.92 6.56
N ALA A 191 -4.65 18.67 7.01
CA ALA A 191 -5.57 18.05 7.98
C ALA A 191 -5.81 18.96 9.19
N LYS A 192 -4.76 19.45 9.87
CA LYS A 192 -4.90 20.37 11.02
C LYS A 192 -5.61 21.69 10.69
N LYS A 193 -5.44 22.25 9.49
CA LYS A 193 -6.04 23.53 9.09
C LYS A 193 -7.52 23.37 8.73
N TYR A 194 -7.88 22.27 8.08
CA TYR A 194 -9.26 22.00 7.67
C TYR A 194 -10.07 21.29 8.76
N GLU A 195 -9.46 20.46 9.61
CA GLU A 195 -10.08 19.87 10.82
C GLU A 195 -10.48 20.96 11.82
N ALA A 196 -9.56 21.89 12.14
CA ALA A 196 -9.87 23.02 13.02
C ALA A 196 -10.97 23.94 12.45
N ARG A 197 -11.00 24.15 11.13
CA ARG A 197 -12.09 24.91 10.46
C ARG A 197 -13.42 24.15 10.46
N LEU A 198 -13.40 22.82 10.31
CA LEU A 198 -14.59 21.98 10.38
C LEU A 198 -15.17 21.98 11.80
N GLU A 199 -14.34 21.83 12.82
CA GLU A 199 -14.75 21.95 14.22
C GLU A 199 -15.37 23.31 14.52
N THR A 200 -14.74 24.39 14.04
CA THR A 200 -15.26 25.75 14.19
C THR A 200 -16.60 25.93 13.47
N ALA A 201 -16.72 25.43 12.23
CA ALA A 201 -17.95 25.50 11.45
C ALA A 201 -19.09 24.66 12.06
N LEU A 202 -18.76 23.50 12.64
CA LEU A 202 -19.71 22.67 13.37
C LEU A 202 -20.22 23.39 14.62
N ALA A 203 -19.30 23.97 15.40
CA ALA A 203 -19.63 24.75 16.59
C ALA A 203 -20.51 25.97 16.27
N ILE A 204 -20.26 26.66 15.14
CA ILE A 204 -21.13 27.75 14.67
C ILE A 204 -22.53 27.23 14.34
N ARG A 205 -22.64 26.12 13.60
CA ARG A 205 -23.96 25.54 13.26
C ARG A 205 -24.71 25.02 14.48
N GLU A 206 -24.01 24.45 15.46
CA GLU A 206 -24.58 24.03 16.73
C GLU A 206 -25.08 25.24 17.53
N ALA A 207 -24.33 26.34 17.55
CA ALA A 207 -24.73 27.58 18.19
C ALA A 207 -25.95 28.21 17.49
N GLU A 208 -25.96 28.27 16.15
CA GLU A 208 -27.11 28.75 15.36
C GLU A 208 -28.36 27.89 15.59
N ALA A 209 -28.20 26.55 15.65
CA ALA A 209 -29.30 25.64 15.94
C ALA A 209 -29.83 25.81 17.37
N ALA A 210 -28.95 26.03 18.35
CA ALA A 210 -29.33 26.31 19.74
C ALA A 210 -30.06 27.65 19.88
N GLU A 211 -29.63 28.69 19.16
CA GLU A 211 -30.30 29.99 19.14
C GLU A 211 -31.70 29.91 18.50
N MET A 212 -31.84 29.16 17.40
CA MET A 212 -33.13 28.89 16.77
C MET A 212 -34.08 28.12 17.70
N ALA A 213 -33.59 27.07 18.38
CA ALA A 213 -34.38 26.31 19.34
C ALA A 213 -34.83 27.17 20.55
N ALA A 214 -33.98 28.08 21.03
CA ALA A 214 -34.32 29.00 22.11
C ALA A 214 -35.41 30.02 21.69
N ARG A 215 -35.38 30.48 20.44
CA ARG A 215 -36.43 31.36 19.88
C ARG A 215 -37.77 30.65 19.71
N GLU A 216 -37.74 29.40 19.27
CA GLU A 216 -38.95 28.55 19.17
C GLU A 216 -39.55 28.26 20.54
N ALA A 217 -38.72 27.98 21.55
CA ALA A 217 -39.17 27.78 22.94
C ALA A 217 -39.72 29.07 23.58
N GLY A 218 -39.18 30.24 23.22
CA GLY A 218 -39.69 31.55 23.68
C GLY A 218 -41.00 31.99 23.02
N SER A 219 -41.42 31.34 21.93
CA SER A 219 -42.61 31.68 21.15
C SER A 219 -43.86 30.85 21.52
N GLY A 220 -43.75 29.83 22.37
CA GLY A 220 -44.78 28.83 22.60
C GLY A 220 -45.59 29.02 23.88
N GLY A 221 -46.60 29.89 23.86
CA GLY A 221 -47.71 29.82 24.81
C GLY A 221 -48.58 28.57 24.56
N THR A 222 -48.79 27.78 25.62
CA THR A 222 -49.85 26.78 25.87
C THR A 222 -50.60 26.18 24.66
N GLY A 223 -50.32 24.92 24.36
CA GLY A 223 -51.16 24.04 23.57
C GLY A 223 -50.80 22.56 23.81
N ALA A 224 -51.67 21.84 24.51
CA ALA A 224 -51.49 20.44 24.87
C ALA A 224 -51.66 19.49 23.65
N GLY A 225 -50.83 18.45 23.56
CA GLY A 225 -51.15 17.25 22.78
C GLY A 225 -49.98 16.55 22.07
N GLY A 226 -49.40 15.53 22.71
CA GLY A 226 -49.09 14.24 22.07
C GLY A 226 -47.97 14.10 21.03
N ALA A 227 -46.83 13.56 21.48
CA ALA A 227 -46.03 12.48 20.87
C ALA A 227 -45.61 12.56 19.39
N ALA A 228 -44.32 12.82 19.14
CA ALA A 228 -43.37 11.83 18.58
C ALA A 228 -42.02 12.52 18.31
N ASP A 229 -40.98 11.96 18.92
CA ASP A 229 -39.58 12.31 18.78
C ASP A 229 -39.06 11.95 17.37
N GLY A 230 -38.28 12.84 16.75
CA GLY A 230 -37.63 12.59 15.46
C GLY A 230 -37.71 13.77 14.48
N ALA A 231 -36.67 14.61 14.47
CA ALA A 231 -36.51 15.67 13.47
C ALA A 231 -36.70 15.12 12.03
N PRO A 232 -37.38 15.85 11.13
CA PRO A 232 -37.67 15.36 9.78
C PRO A 232 -36.37 15.15 9.01
N ARG A 233 -36.05 13.88 8.71
CA ARG A 233 -34.97 13.54 7.76
C ARG A 233 -35.45 13.86 6.35
N GLN A 234 -34.86 14.88 5.74
CA GLN A 234 -35.11 15.18 4.33
C GLN A 234 -34.50 14.07 3.47
N VAL A 235 -35.35 13.21 2.89
CA VAL A 235 -34.95 12.19 1.92
C VAL A 235 -35.35 12.68 0.53
N VAL A 236 -34.36 12.97 -0.32
CA VAL A 236 -34.59 13.31 -1.72
C VAL A 236 -34.52 12.02 -2.54
N PHE A 237 -35.65 11.61 -3.11
CA PHE A 237 -35.70 10.52 -4.09
C PHE A 237 -36.05 11.08 -5.47
N THR A 238 -35.46 10.49 -6.52
CA THR A 238 -35.81 10.80 -7.89
C THR A 238 -36.83 9.77 -8.37
N VAL A 239 -38.06 10.21 -8.64
CA VAL A 239 -39.09 9.36 -9.24
C VAL A 239 -38.80 9.25 -10.74
N THR A 240 -38.30 8.09 -11.16
CA THR A 240 -38.01 7.83 -12.58
C THR A 240 -39.23 7.36 -13.35
N ARG A 241 -40.22 6.77 -12.66
CA ARG A 241 -41.46 6.28 -13.26
C ARG A 241 -42.57 6.19 -12.20
N PHE A 242 -43.79 6.51 -12.60
CA PHE A 242 -45.01 6.33 -11.82
C PHE A 242 -46.12 5.79 -12.71
N GLU A 243 -47.14 5.24 -12.10
CA GLU A 243 -48.34 4.76 -12.78
C GLU A 243 -49.40 5.86 -12.80
N ARG A 244 -50.23 5.83 -13.85
CA ARG A 244 -51.34 6.76 -14.04
C ARG A 244 -52.64 5.97 -13.93
N GLY A 245 -53.67 6.59 -13.38
CA GLY A 245 -55.02 6.06 -13.33
C GLY A 245 -55.70 6.03 -14.71
N PRO A 246 -56.96 5.57 -14.78
CA PRO A 246 -57.71 5.37 -16.02
C PRO A 246 -57.85 6.63 -16.88
N ASP A 247 -57.87 7.80 -16.24
CA ASP A 247 -57.95 9.13 -16.86
C ASP A 247 -56.58 9.77 -17.14
N GLY A 248 -55.49 9.03 -16.92
CA GLY A 248 -54.11 9.49 -17.13
C GLY A 248 -53.53 10.35 -15.99
N ARG A 249 -54.29 10.58 -14.90
CA ARG A 249 -53.81 11.31 -13.72
C ARG A 249 -52.90 10.45 -12.85
N VAL A 250 -52.02 11.09 -12.09
CA VAL A 250 -51.17 10.40 -11.11
C VAL A 250 -51.93 10.38 -9.79
N LEU A 251 -52.18 9.18 -9.25
CA LEU A 251 -52.90 9.00 -8.00
C LEU A 251 -51.96 8.46 -6.92
N ALA A 252 -52.07 9.01 -5.71
CA ALA A 252 -51.38 8.50 -4.54
C ALA A 252 -52.15 7.30 -3.94
N ALA A 253 -51.44 6.21 -3.63
CA ALA A 253 -52.00 5.01 -2.99
C ALA A 253 -51.11 4.62 -1.79
N PRO A 254 -51.59 4.72 -0.53
CA PRO A 254 -52.88 5.29 -0.12
C PRO A 254 -52.93 6.82 -0.28
N PRO A 255 -54.12 7.42 -0.49
CA PRO A 255 -54.31 8.87 -0.41
C PRO A 255 -53.90 9.43 0.95
N ARG A 256 -53.23 10.57 0.96
CA ARG A 256 -52.67 11.20 2.17
C ARG A 256 -53.59 12.25 2.78
N ASP A 257 -54.44 12.84 1.96
CA ASP A 257 -55.39 13.88 2.35
C ASP A 257 -56.73 13.74 1.59
N ALA A 258 -57.69 14.58 1.98
CA ALA A 258 -59.03 14.58 1.39
C ALA A 258 -59.04 14.93 -0.10
N GLY A 259 -58.10 15.76 -0.57
CA GLY A 259 -57.98 16.12 -1.98
C GLY A 259 -57.51 14.93 -2.83
N GLU A 260 -56.52 14.18 -2.36
CA GLU A 260 -56.06 12.96 -3.01
C GLU A 260 -57.12 11.85 -3.00
N ALA A 261 -57.89 11.74 -1.92
CA ALA A 261 -59.00 10.79 -1.83
C ALA A 261 -60.12 11.15 -2.83
N GLN A 262 -60.43 12.44 -2.99
CA GLN A 262 -61.41 12.90 -3.96
C GLN A 262 -60.92 12.70 -5.41
N ALA A 263 -59.65 13.00 -5.70
CA ALA A 263 -59.04 12.76 -7.00
C ALA A 263 -59.06 11.27 -7.39
N TRP A 264 -58.93 10.38 -6.40
CA TRP A 264 -59.08 8.94 -6.58
C TRP A 264 -60.50 8.56 -7.02
N VAL A 265 -61.53 9.09 -6.36
CA VAL A 265 -62.94 8.84 -6.69
C VAL A 265 -63.27 9.34 -8.09
N GLU A 266 -62.79 10.53 -8.46
CA GLU A 266 -62.98 11.10 -9.79
C GLU A 266 -62.37 10.24 -10.90
N SER A 267 -61.15 9.73 -10.67
CA SER A 267 -60.40 8.95 -11.68
C SER A 267 -60.87 7.48 -11.78
N THR A 268 -61.26 6.87 -10.66
CA THR A 268 -61.60 5.43 -10.60
C THR A 268 -63.10 5.14 -10.42
N GLY A 269 -63.91 6.15 -10.15
CA GLY A 269 -65.35 6.03 -9.90
C GLY A 269 -65.73 5.41 -8.55
N ARG A 270 -64.75 5.11 -7.68
CA ARG A 270 -64.95 4.45 -6.38
C ARG A 270 -64.00 5.02 -5.32
N PRO A 271 -64.36 5.00 -4.02
CA PRO A 271 -63.43 5.33 -2.95
C PRO A 271 -62.21 4.40 -2.92
N TYR A 272 -61.06 4.92 -2.47
CA TYR A 272 -59.87 4.10 -2.25
C TYR A 272 -60.16 3.00 -1.23
N ALA A 273 -59.81 1.76 -1.59
CA ALA A 273 -59.77 0.65 -0.66
C ALA A 273 -58.31 0.27 -0.39
N THR A 274 -58.01 -0.12 0.85
CA THR A 274 -56.65 -0.46 1.28
C THR A 274 -56.03 -1.51 0.37
N GLY A 275 -54.86 -1.18 -0.19
CA GLY A 275 -54.11 -2.07 -1.06
C GLY A 275 -54.54 -2.02 -2.53
N VAL A 276 -55.47 -1.16 -2.93
CA VAL A 276 -55.85 -1.03 -4.34
C VAL A 276 -54.91 -0.06 -5.08
N GLY A 277 -54.31 -0.50 -6.19
CA GLY A 277 -53.52 0.35 -7.06
C GLY A 277 -54.38 1.29 -7.93
N PRO A 278 -53.79 2.32 -8.56
CA PRO A 278 -54.50 3.28 -9.41
C PRO A 278 -55.27 2.65 -10.58
N ASN A 279 -54.93 1.42 -10.97
CA ASN A 279 -55.61 0.66 -12.03
C ASN A 279 -56.62 -0.38 -11.50
N GLY A 280 -56.99 -0.33 -10.22
CA GLY A 280 -57.95 -1.25 -9.61
C GLY A 280 -57.40 -2.61 -9.20
N GLU A 281 -56.10 -2.85 -9.40
CA GLU A 281 -55.42 -4.08 -8.97
C GLU A 281 -55.28 -4.15 -7.44
N ILE A 282 -55.56 -5.31 -6.85
CA ILE A 282 -55.26 -5.56 -5.44
C ILE A 282 -53.76 -5.83 -5.31
N ARG A 283 -53.11 -5.08 -4.43
CA ARG A 283 -51.68 -5.17 -4.13
C ARG A 283 -51.50 -5.85 -2.79
N PRO A 284 -50.65 -6.88 -2.72
CA PRO A 284 -50.20 -7.38 -1.44
C PRO A 284 -49.48 -6.25 -0.68
N PRO A 285 -49.68 -6.15 0.65
CA PRO A 285 -48.98 -5.18 1.46
C PRO A 285 -47.45 -5.32 1.36
N MET A 286 -46.73 -4.19 1.41
CA MET A 286 -45.26 -4.15 1.26
C MET A 286 -44.50 -4.67 2.49
N ASP A 287 -45.19 -5.13 3.52
CA ASP A 287 -44.66 -5.85 4.67
C ASP A 287 -44.80 -7.38 4.54
N THR A 288 -45.42 -7.88 3.47
CA THR A 288 -45.52 -9.33 3.20
C THR A 288 -44.53 -9.80 2.14
N PRO A 289 -44.10 -11.09 2.16
CA PRO A 289 -43.26 -11.67 1.13
C PRO A 289 -43.83 -11.51 -0.29
N GLU A 290 -45.15 -11.58 -0.44
CA GLU A 290 -45.84 -11.43 -1.73
C GLU A 290 -45.73 -10.00 -2.26
N GLY A 291 -45.75 -8.99 -1.37
CA GLY A 291 -45.53 -7.59 -1.73
C GLY A 291 -44.12 -7.33 -2.25
N TRP A 292 -43.11 -7.86 -1.57
CA TRP A 292 -41.72 -7.80 -2.01
C TRP A 292 -41.49 -8.56 -3.33
N ALA A 293 -42.07 -9.75 -3.47
CA ALA A 293 -41.97 -10.52 -4.71
C ALA A 293 -42.59 -9.79 -5.91
N ARG A 294 -43.73 -9.09 -5.72
CA ARG A 294 -44.34 -8.24 -6.75
C ARG A 294 -43.41 -7.11 -7.18
N ARG A 295 -42.77 -6.42 -6.22
CA ARG A 295 -41.77 -5.38 -6.50
C ARG A 295 -40.62 -5.93 -7.34
N ASP A 296 -40.07 -7.07 -6.93
CA ASP A 296 -38.90 -7.67 -7.58
C ASP A 296 -39.20 -8.11 -9.00
N ALA A 297 -40.37 -8.71 -9.22
CA ALA A 297 -40.85 -9.06 -10.54
C ALA A 297 -40.99 -7.83 -11.45
N TYR A 298 -41.51 -6.71 -10.91
CA TYR A 298 -41.62 -5.45 -11.63
C TYR A 298 -40.24 -4.89 -12.00
N VAL A 299 -39.31 -4.81 -11.04
CA VAL A 299 -37.94 -4.31 -11.28
C VAL A 299 -37.24 -5.14 -12.35
N ALA A 300 -37.29 -6.47 -12.23
CA ALA A 300 -36.69 -7.37 -13.22
C ALA A 300 -37.30 -7.19 -14.62
N ALA A 301 -38.61 -6.98 -14.73
CA ALA A 301 -39.26 -6.72 -16.02
C ALA A 301 -38.80 -5.38 -16.64
N VAL A 302 -38.63 -4.33 -15.82
CA VAL A 302 -38.13 -3.02 -16.29
C VAL A 302 -36.68 -3.14 -16.78
N GLU A 303 -35.82 -3.83 -16.04
CA GLU A 303 -34.41 -4.03 -16.40
C GLU A 303 -34.25 -4.84 -17.69
N ARG A 304 -35.08 -5.88 -17.88
CA ARG A 304 -35.14 -6.63 -19.14
C ARG A 304 -35.53 -5.72 -20.31
N ALA A 305 -36.63 -4.98 -20.19
CA ALA A 305 -37.08 -4.06 -21.23
C ALA A 305 -36.08 -2.93 -21.54
N ALA A 306 -35.32 -2.46 -20.53
CA ALA A 306 -34.24 -1.50 -20.73
C ALA A 306 -33.05 -2.13 -21.49
N SER A 307 -32.70 -3.37 -21.15
CA SER A 307 -31.61 -4.12 -21.81
C SER A 307 -31.93 -4.44 -23.26
N GLU A 308 -33.16 -4.86 -23.55
CA GLU A 308 -33.65 -5.11 -24.92
C GLU A 308 -33.62 -3.85 -25.78
N ARG A 309 -34.04 -2.70 -25.24
CA ARG A 309 -33.94 -1.40 -25.95
C ARG A 309 -32.51 -0.98 -26.23
N ARG A 310 -31.57 -1.28 -25.33
CA ARG A 310 -30.13 -1.04 -25.56
C ARG A 310 -29.56 -1.97 -26.63
N ALA A 311 -30.00 -3.23 -26.66
CA ALA A 311 -29.60 -4.19 -27.68
C ALA A 311 -30.17 -3.86 -29.07
N GLY A 312 -31.41 -3.40 -29.14
CA GLY A 312 -32.07 -2.99 -30.39
C GLY A 312 -31.51 -1.70 -31.00
N ARG A 313 -30.93 -0.78 -30.20
CA ARG A 313 -30.22 0.41 -30.71
C ARG A 313 -28.79 0.13 -31.23
N ARG A 314 -28.28 -1.09 -31.03
CA ARG A 314 -26.95 -1.52 -31.49
C ARG A 314 -27.00 -2.37 -32.76
N ARG A 315 -28.19 -2.68 -33.28
CA ARG A 315 -28.44 -3.25 -34.60
C ARG A 315 -28.90 -2.15 -35.54
#